data_AF-A0AA91U5W5-F1
#
_entry.id   AF-A0AA91U5W5-F1
#
_cell.length_a   1.000
_cell.length_b   1.000
_cell.length_c   1.000
_cell.angle_alpha   90.00
_cell.angle_beta   90.00
_cell.angle_gamma   90.00
#
_symmetry.space_group_name_H-M   'P 1'
#
loop_
_entity.id
_entity.type
_entity.pdbx_description
1 polymer ?
#
loop_
_entity_poly.entity_id
_entity_poly.type
_entity_poly.pdbx_seq_one_letter_code
_entity_poly.pdbx_strand_id
1 'polypeptide(L)'
;ATECVMPCFEIVDSRIQDWKIAIEDTVADNASCGLFVLGDQAISPRKVDLVTCGMVVEKNGQVISTGAGAAALGSPVNCVAWLANTLGRFGISLKAGEVILSGSLVPLEPVKAGDFMRVDIGGMGSASVRFI
;
A
#
# COMPACT_ATOMS: atom_id res chain seq x y z
N ALA A 1 6.32 12.36 -13.44
CA ALA A 1 5.73 11.01 -13.56
C ALA A 1 4.54 10.90 -12.65
N THR A 2 4.72 11.03 -11.32
CA THR A 2 3.62 11.02 -10.35
C THR A 2 2.78 12.30 -10.42
N GLU A 3 1.48 12.15 -10.68
CA GLU A 3 0.50 13.24 -10.66
C GLU A 3 0.06 13.57 -9.23
N CYS A 4 -0.32 12.55 -8.45
CA CYS A 4 -0.72 12.68 -7.06
C CYS A 4 -0.30 11.46 -6.23
N VAL A 5 -0.39 11.60 -4.91
CA VAL A 5 -0.26 10.54 -3.90
C VAL A 5 -1.50 10.54 -3.02
N MET A 6 -1.91 9.36 -2.56
CA MET A 6 -3.12 9.13 -1.79
C MET A 6 -2.84 8.07 -0.72
N PRO A 7 -3.41 8.19 0.50
CA PRO A 7 -3.48 7.08 1.43
C PRO A 7 -4.30 5.93 0.81
N CYS A 8 -3.92 4.69 1.09
CA CYS A 8 -4.65 3.53 0.62
C CYS A 8 -4.54 2.34 1.58
N PHE A 9 -5.50 1.43 1.48
CA PHE A 9 -5.36 0.07 1.97
C PHE A 9 -5.13 -0.87 0.79
N GLU A 10 -4.17 -1.79 0.94
CA GLU A 10 -4.11 -3.01 0.15
C GLU A 10 -4.74 -4.14 0.98
N ILE A 11 -5.72 -4.82 0.41
CA ILE A 11 -6.37 -5.98 0.99
C ILE A 11 -5.79 -7.20 0.28
N VAL A 12 -4.73 -7.75 0.87
CA VAL A 12 -4.07 -8.95 0.38
C VAL A 12 -4.83 -10.20 0.78
N ASP A 13 -4.75 -11.22 -0.06
CA ASP A 13 -5.28 -12.55 0.21
C ASP A 13 -4.41 -13.61 -0.49
N SER A 14 -4.31 -14.80 0.09
CA SER A 14 -3.51 -15.88 -0.49
C SER A 14 -4.40 -17.02 -0.93
N ARG A 15 -4.19 -17.50 -2.16
CA ARG A 15 -4.83 -18.71 -2.68
C ARG A 15 -4.12 -19.99 -2.21
N ILE A 16 -3.05 -19.84 -1.43
CA ILE A 16 -2.29 -20.96 -0.87
C ILE A 16 -2.73 -21.19 0.57
N GLN A 17 -2.96 -22.46 0.87
CA GLN A 17 -3.52 -22.87 2.15
C GLN A 17 -2.67 -22.40 3.33
N ASP A 18 -3.35 -21.83 4.34
CA ASP A 18 -2.77 -21.36 5.60
C ASP A 18 -1.62 -20.35 5.44
N TRP A 19 -1.53 -19.63 4.31
CA TRP A 19 -0.43 -18.69 4.02
C TRP A 19 0.97 -19.34 4.09
N LYS A 20 1.07 -20.66 3.88
CA LYS A 20 2.34 -21.39 3.82
C LYS A 20 3.02 -21.16 2.48
N ILE A 21 3.51 -19.94 2.30
CA ILE A 21 4.04 -19.44 1.02
C ILE A 21 5.56 -19.28 1.06
N ALA A 22 6.21 -19.66 -0.03
CA ALA A 22 7.52 -19.15 -0.42
C ALA A 22 7.38 -17.86 -1.26
N ILE A 23 8.49 -17.30 -1.74
CA ILE A 23 8.44 -16.07 -2.54
C ILE A 23 7.87 -16.33 -3.94
N GLU A 24 8.27 -17.44 -4.56
CA GLU A 24 7.79 -17.89 -5.86
C GLU A 24 6.28 -18.15 -5.87
N ASP A 25 5.75 -18.65 -4.76
CA ASP A 25 4.34 -18.85 -4.50
C ASP A 25 3.58 -17.51 -4.52
N THR A 26 4.09 -16.52 -3.80
CA THR A 26 3.53 -15.16 -3.79
C THR A 26 3.56 -14.54 -5.19
N VAL A 27 4.66 -14.71 -5.93
CA VAL A 27 4.78 -14.21 -7.30
C VAL A 27 3.79 -14.89 -8.24
N ALA A 28 3.68 -16.23 -8.17
CA ALA A 28 2.72 -17.00 -8.97
C ALA A 28 1.27 -16.64 -8.63
N ASP A 29 1.02 -16.32 -7.35
CA ASP A 29 -0.26 -15.89 -6.83
C ASP A 29 -0.52 -14.40 -7.01
N ASN A 30 0.00 -13.79 -8.07
CA ASN A 30 -0.17 -12.36 -8.38
C ASN A 30 0.14 -11.42 -7.20
N ALA A 31 1.29 -11.67 -6.55
CA ALA A 31 1.75 -10.97 -5.35
C ALA A 31 0.77 -11.01 -4.16
N SER A 32 -0.07 -12.06 -4.06
CA SER A 32 -1.13 -12.17 -3.04
C SER A 32 -2.08 -10.97 -3.02
N CYS A 33 -2.24 -10.27 -4.15
CA CYS A 33 -3.16 -9.13 -4.21
C CYS A 33 -4.61 -9.61 -4.15
N GLY A 34 -5.49 -8.81 -3.55
CA GLY A 34 -6.93 -9.01 -3.58
C GLY A 34 -7.63 -7.75 -4.07
N LEU A 35 -7.83 -6.80 -3.16
CA LEU A 35 -8.48 -5.52 -3.41
C LEU A 35 -7.60 -4.36 -2.94
N PHE A 36 -7.96 -3.14 -3.32
CA PHE A 36 -7.40 -1.94 -2.69
C PHE A 36 -8.49 -0.89 -2.52
N VAL A 37 -8.28 0.01 -1.55
CA VAL A 37 -9.14 1.16 -1.28
C VAL A 37 -8.26 2.40 -1.28
N LEU A 38 -8.65 3.41 -2.06
CA LEU A 38 -8.02 4.72 -2.05
C LEU A 38 -8.79 5.63 -1.09
N GLY A 39 -8.05 6.53 -0.42
CA GLY A 39 -8.65 7.66 0.27
C GLY A 39 -9.22 8.68 -0.71
N ASP A 40 -9.91 9.69 -0.18
CA ASP A 40 -10.59 10.69 -1.01
C ASP A 40 -9.70 11.88 -1.41
N GLN A 41 -8.47 11.95 -0.89
CA GLN A 41 -7.58 13.10 -1.09
C GLN A 41 -6.40 12.77 -2.00
N ALA A 42 -6.40 13.40 -3.17
CA ALA A 42 -5.25 13.43 -4.08
C ALA A 42 -4.33 14.60 -3.75
N ILE A 43 -3.13 14.28 -3.24
CA ILE A 43 -2.15 15.29 -2.82
C ILE A 43 -1.00 15.35 -3.82
N SER A 44 -0.56 16.57 -4.15
CA SER A 44 0.65 16.74 -4.96
C SER A 44 1.85 16.16 -4.20
N PRO A 45 2.67 15.27 -4.80
CA PRO A 45 3.84 14.67 -4.13
C PRO A 45 4.87 15.70 -3.67
N ARG A 46 4.84 16.92 -4.20
CA ARG A 46 5.73 18.04 -3.79
C ARG A 46 5.32 18.72 -2.48
N LYS A 47 4.13 18.41 -1.93
CA LYS A 47 3.60 19.06 -0.72
C LYS A 47 3.83 18.23 0.55
N VAL A 48 4.37 17.03 0.42
CA VAL A 48 4.57 16.08 1.52
C VAL A 48 5.96 15.48 1.43
N ASP A 49 6.54 15.16 2.58
CA ASP A 49 7.75 14.35 2.65
C ASP A 49 7.33 12.88 2.71
N LEU A 50 7.50 12.17 1.59
CA LEU A 50 7.13 10.76 1.46
C LEU A 50 8.03 9.81 2.26
N VAL A 51 9.17 10.28 2.79
CA VAL A 51 10.05 9.46 3.62
C VAL A 51 9.61 9.54 5.08
N THR A 52 9.30 10.76 5.54
CA THR A 52 9.03 11.03 6.96
C THR A 52 7.53 11.09 7.30
N CYS A 53 6.63 10.98 6.32
CA CYS A 53 5.20 10.94 6.58
C CYS A 53 4.84 9.79 7.53
N GLY A 54 4.32 10.14 8.71
CA GLY A 54 3.86 9.17 9.70
C GLY A 54 2.51 8.60 9.34
N MET A 55 2.29 7.32 9.63
CA MET A 55 1.04 6.60 9.42
C MET A 55 0.53 6.01 10.72
N VAL A 56 -0.78 6.08 10.94
CA VAL A 56 -1.48 5.40 12.03
C VAL A 56 -2.56 4.53 11.43
N VAL A 57 -2.62 3.26 11.84
CA VAL A 57 -3.69 2.33 11.48
C VAL A 57 -4.51 2.01 12.71
N GLU A 58 -5.81 2.17 12.57
CA GLU A 58 -6.81 1.83 13.57
C GLU A 58 -7.68 0.67 13.10
N LYS A 59 -8.01 -0.22 14.03
CA LYS A 59 -9.00 -1.29 13.88
C LYS A 59 -10.05 -1.12 14.95
N ASN A 60 -11.30 -0.93 14.56
CA ASN A 60 -12.43 -0.73 15.47
C ASN A 60 -12.19 0.40 16.49
N GLY A 61 -11.55 1.48 16.05
CA GLY A 61 -11.23 2.66 16.88
C GLY A 61 -10.04 2.49 17.83
N GLN A 62 -9.29 1.39 17.73
CA GLN A 62 -8.06 1.18 18.48
C GLN A 62 -6.85 1.24 17.55
N VAL A 63 -5.82 2.00 17.93
CA VAL A 63 -4.54 2.03 17.21
C VAL A 63 -3.87 0.66 17.32
N ILE A 64 -3.62 0.02 16.18
CA ILE A 64 -2.98 -1.30 16.10
C ILE A 64 -1.56 -1.23 15.53
N SER A 65 -1.24 -0.18 14.78
CA SER A 65 0.06 -0.03 14.14
C SER A 65 0.37 1.42 13.81
N THR A 66 1.65 1.75 13.83
CA THR A 66 2.17 3.03 13.36
C THR A 66 3.38 2.78 12.48
N GLY A 67 3.56 3.59 11.44
CA GLY A 67 4.68 3.47 10.52
C GLY A 67 5.11 4.81 9.96
N ALA A 68 6.08 4.77 9.06
CA ALA A 68 6.51 5.92 8.29
C ALA A 68 6.84 5.51 6.86
N GLY A 69 6.80 6.46 5.92
CA GLY A 69 7.11 6.20 4.52
C GLY A 69 8.45 5.48 4.29
N ALA A 70 9.46 5.77 5.12
CA ALA A 70 10.78 5.12 5.09
C ALA A 70 10.75 3.59 5.25
N ALA A 71 9.67 3.02 5.79
CA ALA A 71 9.52 1.56 5.90
C ALA A 71 9.45 0.87 4.53
N ALA A 72 8.98 1.58 3.49
CA ALA A 72 8.96 1.09 2.12
C ALA A 72 10.31 1.31 1.44
N LEU A 73 11.25 0.36 1.57
CA LEU A 73 12.57 0.41 0.93
C LEU A 73 13.33 1.74 1.14
N GLY A 74 13.22 2.35 2.32
CA GLY A 74 13.80 3.66 2.66
C GLY A 74 13.04 4.86 2.09
N SER A 75 12.20 4.66 1.07
CA SER A 75 11.29 5.67 0.51
C SER A 75 10.27 5.00 -0.43
N PRO A 76 8.98 5.35 -0.40
CA PRO A 76 7.99 4.83 -1.34
C PRO A 76 8.35 5.09 -2.82
N VAL A 77 9.13 6.15 -3.08
CA VAL A 77 9.63 6.47 -4.42
C VAL A 77 10.62 5.41 -4.92
N ASN A 78 11.41 4.81 -4.03
CA ASN A 78 12.33 3.73 -4.40
C ASN A 78 11.57 2.50 -4.88
N CYS A 79 10.43 2.18 -4.28
CA CYS A 79 9.54 1.09 -4.73
C CYS A 79 9.05 1.32 -6.16
N VAL A 80 8.55 2.53 -6.46
CA VAL A 80 8.06 2.89 -7.80
C VAL A 80 9.19 2.86 -8.84
N ALA A 81 10.37 3.39 -8.49
CA ALA A 81 11.54 3.37 -9.37
C ALA A 81 12.02 1.93 -9.64
N TRP A 82 12.05 1.08 -8.61
CA TRP A 82 12.37 -0.33 -8.75
C TRP A 82 11.39 -1.05 -9.68
N LEU A 83 10.09 -0.81 -9.50
CA LEU A 83 9.05 -1.41 -10.35
C LEU A 83 9.23 -1.00 -11.82
N ALA A 84 9.37 0.29 -12.08
CA ALA A 84 9.57 0.82 -13.43
C ALA A 84 10.82 0.22 -14.11
N ASN A 85 11.93 0.14 -13.39
CA ASN A 85 13.18 -0.44 -13.91
C ASN A 85 13.06 -1.95 -14.14
N THR A 86 12.35 -2.66 -13.26
CA THR A 86 12.14 -4.10 -13.39
C THR A 86 11.28 -4.42 -14.61
N LEU A 87 10.13 -3.76 -14.75
CA LEU A 87 9.25 -3.90 -15.91
C LEU A 87 9.94 -3.47 -17.21
N GLY A 88 10.76 -2.41 -17.17
CA GLY A 88 11.50 -1.93 -18.33
C GLY A 88 12.45 -2.98 -18.93
N ARG A 89 13.01 -3.89 -18.12
CA ARG A 89 13.84 -5.01 -18.60
C ARG A 89 13.05 -6.03 -19.43
N PHE A 90 11.73 -6.08 -19.24
CA PHE A 90 10.80 -6.89 -20.03
C PHE A 90 10.14 -6.10 -21.16
N GLY A 91 10.57 -4.86 -21.42
CA GLY A 91 9.96 -4.00 -22.44
C GLY A 91 8.57 -3.44 -22.04
N ILE A 92 8.20 -3.53 -20.76
CA ILE A 92 6.93 -3.04 -20.23
C ILE A 92 7.18 -1.67 -19.59
N SER A 93 6.35 -0.67 -19.93
CA SER A 93 6.42 0.67 -19.34
C SER A 93 5.17 0.95 -18.52
N LEU A 94 5.34 1.73 -17.44
CA LEU A 94 4.22 2.30 -16.69
C LEU A 94 3.58 3.41 -17.53
N LYS A 95 2.25 3.41 -17.59
CA LYS A 95 1.47 4.35 -18.40
C LYS A 95 0.92 5.49 -17.54
N ALA A 96 0.68 6.63 -18.17
CA ALA A 96 -0.01 7.74 -17.54
C ALA A 96 -1.42 7.29 -17.10
N GLY A 97 -1.81 7.66 -15.88
CA GLY A 97 -3.08 7.29 -15.27
C GLY A 97 -3.10 5.95 -14.52
N GLU A 98 -2.00 5.18 -14.53
CA GLU A 98 -1.90 3.96 -13.71
C GLU A 98 -1.74 4.29 -12.23
N VAL A 99 -2.38 3.47 -11.39
CA VAL A 99 -2.26 3.52 -9.92
C VAL A 99 -1.19 2.53 -9.49
N ILE A 100 -0.21 3.01 -8.72
CA ILE A 100 0.89 2.19 -8.21
C ILE A 100 0.85 2.18 -6.69
N LEU A 101 0.68 0.99 -6.09
CA LEU A 101 0.81 0.81 -4.64
C LEU A 101 2.29 0.68 -4.28
N SER A 102 2.78 1.62 -3.46
CA SER A 102 4.22 1.80 -3.22
C SER A 102 4.81 0.95 -2.08
N GLY A 103 4.16 -0.18 -1.77
CA GLY A 103 4.54 -1.07 -0.68
C GLY A 103 3.96 -0.67 0.68
N SER A 104 3.87 -1.67 1.58
CA SER A 104 3.32 -1.47 2.92
C SER A 104 4.25 -0.68 3.84
N LEU A 105 3.66 0.16 4.69
CA LEU A 105 4.38 0.95 5.70
C LEU A 105 4.31 0.33 7.11
N VAL A 106 3.50 -0.71 7.30
CA VAL A 106 3.31 -1.46 8.56
C VAL A 106 3.13 -2.96 8.27
N PRO A 107 3.26 -3.83 9.29
CA PRO A 107 2.90 -5.25 9.15
C PRO A 107 1.45 -5.46 8.72
N LEU A 108 1.18 -6.61 8.11
CA LEU A 108 -0.18 -7.03 7.77
C LEU A 108 -1.00 -7.30 9.04
N GLU A 109 -2.26 -6.91 9.03
CA GLU A 109 -3.23 -7.19 10.09
C GLU A 109 -4.34 -8.10 9.54
N PRO A 110 -4.64 -9.25 10.18
CA PRO A 110 -5.80 -10.06 9.84
C PRO A 110 -7.10 -9.29 10.05
N VAL A 111 -8.06 -9.44 9.14
CA VAL A 111 -9.40 -8.84 9.25
C VAL A 111 -10.48 -9.92 9.21
N LYS A 112 -11.62 -9.63 9.81
CA LYS A 112 -12.82 -10.48 9.76
C LYS A 112 -14.06 -9.64 9.47
N ALA A 113 -15.14 -10.32 9.08
CA ALA A 113 -16.45 -9.68 8.92
C ALA A 113 -16.82 -8.86 10.17
N GLY A 114 -17.27 -7.63 9.96
CA GLY A 114 -17.59 -6.64 10.99
C GLY A 114 -16.45 -5.70 11.37
N ASP A 115 -15.20 -5.98 10.98
CA ASP A 115 -14.08 -5.07 11.27
C ASP A 115 -14.17 -3.78 10.46
N PHE A 116 -13.84 -2.67 11.12
CA PHE A 116 -13.63 -1.37 10.49
C PHE A 116 -12.17 -0.98 10.62
N MET A 117 -11.54 -0.70 9.48
CA MET A 117 -10.14 -0.29 9.38
C MET A 117 -10.05 1.16 8.92
N ARG A 118 -9.18 1.95 9.56
CA ARG A 118 -8.87 3.33 9.16
C ARG A 118 -7.37 3.53 9.15
N VAL A 119 -6.88 4.22 8.14
CA VAL A 119 -5.49 4.67 8.08
C VAL A 119 -5.47 6.18 7.91
N ASP A 120 -4.66 6.85 8.73
CA ASP A 120 -4.36 8.27 8.59
C ASP A 120 -2.87 8.42 8.29
N ILE A 121 -2.51 9.18 7.25
CA ILE A 121 -1.12 9.47 6.90
C ILE A 121 -0.89 10.98 6.92
N GLY A 122 0.12 11.41 7.67
CA GLY A 122 0.47 12.80 7.90
C GLY A 122 0.66 13.57 6.59
N GLY A 123 -0.10 14.66 6.43
CA GLY A 123 -0.07 15.50 5.24
C GLY A 123 -0.81 14.93 4.01
N MET A 124 -1.32 13.70 4.07
CA MET A 124 -2.00 13.03 2.95
C MET A 124 -3.48 12.71 3.18
N GLY A 125 -3.96 12.78 4.42
CA GLY A 125 -5.36 12.51 4.76
C GLY A 125 -5.55 11.06 5.22
N SER A 126 -6.70 10.47 4.89
CA SER A 126 -7.07 9.13 5.37
C SER A 126 -7.75 8.26 4.32
N ALA A 127 -7.76 6.95 4.56
CA ALA A 127 -8.59 5.97 3.88
C ALA A 127 -9.27 5.08 4.93
N SER A 128 -10.44 4.52 4.62
CA SER A 128 -11.13 3.60 5.52
C SER A 128 -11.92 2.55 4.77
N VAL A 129 -12.12 1.40 5.41
CA VAL A 129 -12.88 0.28 4.83
C VAL A 129 -13.60 -0.48 5.93
N ARG A 130 -14.82 -0.95 5.62
CA ARG A 130 -15.59 -1.84 6.49
C ARG A 130 -15.74 -3.19 5.81
N PHE A 131 -15.39 -4.26 6.53
CA PHE A 131 -15.54 -5.63 6.08
C PHE A 131 -16.94 -6.13 6.48
N ILE A 132 -17.70 -6.66 5.53
CA ILE A 132 -19.07 -7.18 5.71
C ILE A 132 -19.13 -8.69 5.50
#